data_AF-A0A9P0LKQ7-F1
#
_entry.id   AF-A0A9P0LKQ7-F1
#
_cell.length_a   1.000
_cell.length_b   1.000
_cell.length_c   1.000
_cell.angle_alpha   90.00
_cell.angle_beta   90.00
_cell.angle_gamma   90.00
#
_symmetry.space_group_name_H-M   'P 1'
#
loop_
_entity.id
_entity.type
_entity.pdbx_description
1 polymer ?
#
loop_
_entity_poly.entity_id
_entity_poly.type
_entity_poly.pdbx_seq_one_letter_code
_entity_poly.pdbx_strand_id
1 'polypeptide(L)'
;MLYDHSGEEHYNIISAMHKSIRKSDDNAALYWTTRMIVSGEDPRFIARRLVRAASEDIGNADPAALALAVSTMQGCQLLGMPECDVLLAQCAIYLARAPKSREADSALAKAKATIERWKGPQPAVPMHLRNAPTRLMKDLGYGKVEEGGTYVCMPTEMSGVRFL
;
A
#
# COMPACT_ATOMS: atom_id res chain seq x y z
N MET A 1 4.71 26.02 -19.60
CA MET A 1 4.35 24.68 -20.14
C MET A 1 2.86 24.51 -19.90
N LEU A 2 2.09 24.18 -20.94
CA LEU A 2 0.65 23.93 -20.81
C LEU A 2 0.49 22.57 -20.12
N TYR A 3 0.01 22.55 -18.88
CA TYR A 3 -0.29 21.33 -18.16
C TYR A 3 -1.79 21.06 -18.27
N ASP A 4 -2.13 19.94 -18.91
CA ASP A 4 -3.51 19.49 -18.98
C ASP A 4 -3.80 18.64 -17.74
N HIS A 5 -4.44 19.27 -16.74
CA HIS A 5 -4.91 18.60 -15.52
C HIS A 5 -5.91 17.46 -15.77
N SER A 6 -6.47 17.37 -16.98
CA SER A 6 -7.38 16.31 -17.43
C SER A 6 -6.78 15.38 -18.48
N GLY A 7 -5.51 15.57 -18.84
CA GLY A 7 -4.88 14.95 -20.00
C GLY A 7 -4.08 13.69 -19.71
N GLU A 8 -3.67 13.03 -20.79
CA GLU A 8 -2.74 11.89 -20.79
C GLU A 8 -1.43 12.23 -20.06
N GLU A 9 -0.95 13.46 -20.21
CA GLU A 9 0.34 13.91 -19.68
C GLU A 9 0.39 13.91 -18.15
N HIS A 10 -0.73 14.23 -17.48
CA HIS A 10 -0.87 14.11 -16.03
C HIS A 10 -0.58 12.66 -15.56
N TYR A 11 -1.18 11.68 -16.24
CA TYR A 11 -0.98 10.26 -15.92
C TYR A 11 0.44 9.78 -16.27
N ASN A 12 1.02 10.30 -17.36
CA ASN A 12 2.38 9.95 -17.76
C ASN A 12 3.41 10.43 -16.74
N ILE A 13 3.32 11.68 -16.28
CA ILE A 13 4.28 12.25 -15.32
C ILE A 13 4.20 11.53 -13.97
N ILE A 14 2.99 11.30 -13.44
CA ILE A 14 2.87 10.60 -12.16
C ILE A 14 3.34 9.15 -12.24
N SER A 15 3.10 8.49 -13.38
CA SER A 15 3.61 7.14 -13.64
C SER A 15 5.14 7.12 -13.73
N ALA A 16 5.73 8.14 -14.34
CA ALA A 16 7.18 8.29 -14.41
C ALA A 16 7.81 8.50 -13.03
N MET A 17 7.19 9.32 -12.17
CA MET A 17 7.60 9.48 -10.77
C MET A 17 7.59 8.13 -10.02
N HIS A 18 6.51 7.36 -10.11
CA HIS A 18 6.41 6.04 -9.46
C HIS A 18 7.46 5.05 -9.96
N LYS A 19 7.66 4.97 -11.27
CA LYS A 19 8.68 4.09 -11.86
C LYS A 19 10.09 4.49 -11.42
N SER A 20 10.37 5.79 -11.32
CA SER A 20 11.67 6.31 -10.87
C SER A 20 11.95 5.92 -9.43
N ILE A 21 10.98 6.12 -8.52
CA ILE A 21 11.07 5.67 -7.13
C ILE A 21 11.33 4.16 -7.07
N ARG A 22 10.54 3.34 -7.79
CA ARG A 22 10.70 1.88 -7.83
C ARG A 22 12.08 1.43 -8.32
N LYS A 23 12.67 2.16 -9.27
CA LYS A 23 13.99 1.87 -9.82
C LYS A 23 15.14 2.49 -9.02
N SER A 24 14.84 3.17 -7.92
CA SER A 24 15.79 3.86 -7.07
C SER A 24 16.58 4.95 -7.80
N ASP A 25 15.94 5.61 -8.76
CA ASP A 25 16.47 6.79 -9.44
C ASP A 25 15.94 8.04 -8.75
N ASP A 26 16.72 8.56 -7.80
CA ASP A 26 16.35 9.70 -6.96
C ASP A 26 16.34 11.02 -7.72
N ASN A 27 17.24 11.19 -8.68
CA ASN A 27 17.27 12.35 -9.56
C ASN A 27 16.04 12.40 -10.47
N ALA A 28 15.66 11.27 -11.10
CA ALA A 28 14.45 11.21 -11.91
C ALA A 28 13.18 11.36 -11.06
N ALA A 29 13.13 10.75 -9.87
CA ALA A 29 11.99 10.92 -8.95
C ALA A 29 11.80 12.40 -8.58
N LEU A 30 12.88 13.10 -8.21
CA LEU A 30 12.86 14.53 -7.94
C LEU A 30 12.37 15.32 -9.17
N TYR A 31 12.93 15.06 -10.35
CA TYR A 31 12.55 15.75 -11.57
C TYR A 31 11.05 15.63 -11.89
N TRP A 32 10.49 14.42 -11.86
CA TRP A 32 9.07 14.21 -12.15
C TRP A 32 8.16 14.81 -11.07
N THR A 33 8.56 14.76 -9.79
CA THR A 33 7.87 15.44 -8.70
C THR A 33 7.87 16.96 -8.92
N THR A 34 9.03 17.57 -9.18
CA THR A 34 9.16 19.00 -9.42
C THR A 34 8.40 19.44 -10.68
N ARG A 35 8.37 18.62 -11.74
CA ARG A 35 7.53 18.88 -12.92
C ARG A 35 6.06 19.06 -12.55
N MET A 36 5.50 18.17 -11.72
CA MET A 36 4.11 18.32 -11.26
C MET A 36 3.92 19.57 -10.40
N ILE A 37 4.86 19.86 -9.48
CA ILE A 37 4.82 21.03 -8.61
C ILE A 37 4.78 22.33 -9.44
N VAL A 38 5.73 22.50 -10.36
CA VAL A 38 5.83 23.71 -11.21
C VAL A 38 4.65 23.81 -12.19
N SER A 39 4.08 22.67 -12.58
CA SER A 39 2.87 22.61 -13.41
C SER A 39 1.58 22.93 -12.66
N GLY A 40 1.63 23.17 -11.34
CA GLY A 40 0.46 23.54 -10.54
C GLY A 40 -0.42 22.35 -10.13
N GLU A 41 0.09 21.12 -10.19
CA GLU A 41 -0.62 19.93 -9.71
C GLU A 41 -1.00 20.08 -8.23
N ASP A 42 -2.16 19.53 -7.84
CA ASP A 42 -2.58 19.57 -6.43
C ASP A 42 -1.52 18.84 -5.58
N PRO A 43 -0.88 19.50 -4.60
CA PRO A 43 0.14 18.86 -3.75
C PRO A 43 -0.43 17.65 -3.00
N ARG A 44 -1.74 17.64 -2.71
CA ARG A 44 -2.42 16.49 -2.09
C ARG A 44 -2.50 15.31 -3.05
N PHE A 45 -2.62 15.55 -4.35
CA PHE A 45 -2.57 14.48 -5.36
C PHE A 45 -1.18 13.85 -5.39
N ILE A 46 -0.11 14.65 -5.46
CA ILE A 46 1.27 14.15 -5.45
C ILE A 46 1.53 13.36 -4.16
N ALA A 47 1.16 13.91 -3.00
CA ALA A 47 1.36 13.27 -1.71
C ALA A 47 0.62 11.92 -1.58
N ARG A 48 -0.63 11.80 -2.06
CA ARG A 48 -1.35 10.52 -2.10
C ARG A 48 -0.60 9.46 -2.90
N ARG A 49 0.07 9.86 -3.98
CA ARG A 49 0.83 8.96 -4.84
C ARG A 49 2.17 8.57 -4.19
N LEU A 50 2.81 9.47 -3.44
CA LEU A 50 3.97 9.15 -2.61
C LEU A 50 3.61 8.15 -1.49
N VAL A 51 2.45 8.30 -0.83
CA VAL A 51 1.93 7.31 0.14
C VAL A 51 1.73 5.93 -0.49
N ARG A 52 1.19 5.90 -1.73
CA ARG A 52 1.10 4.65 -2.49
C ARG A 52 2.48 4.05 -2.78
N ALA A 53 3.45 4.86 -3.19
CA ALA A 53 4.81 4.41 -3.47
C ALA A 53 5.49 3.83 -2.21
N ALA A 54 5.33 4.50 -1.07
CA ALA A 54 5.88 4.07 0.21
C ALA A 54 5.36 2.67 0.62
N SER A 55 4.06 2.43 0.47
CA SER A 55 3.47 1.12 0.81
C SER A 55 3.74 0.04 -0.24
N GLU A 56 3.78 0.41 -1.53
CA GLU A 56 3.89 -0.55 -2.65
C GLU A 56 5.33 -0.95 -2.95
N ASP A 57 6.25 0.01 -3.02
CA ASP A 57 7.61 -0.18 -3.55
C ASP A 57 8.69 -0.23 -2.45
N ILE A 58 8.42 0.34 -1.28
CA ILE A 58 9.34 0.30 -0.12
C ILE A 58 8.85 -0.77 0.88
N GLY A 59 7.58 -0.70 1.28
CA GLY A 59 6.91 -1.73 2.07
C GLY A 59 7.64 -2.05 3.39
N ASN A 60 7.74 -3.34 3.71
CA ASN A 60 8.36 -3.81 4.96
C ASN A 60 9.90 -3.72 4.96
N ALA A 61 10.54 -3.34 3.86
CA ALA A 61 11.99 -3.12 3.85
C ALA A 61 12.38 -1.85 4.63
N ASP A 62 11.50 -0.85 4.66
CA ASP A 62 11.61 0.32 5.53
C ASP A 62 10.20 0.82 5.92
N PRO A 63 9.63 0.31 7.03
CA PRO A 63 8.30 0.70 7.47
C PRO A 63 8.14 2.20 7.81
N ALA A 64 9.24 2.91 8.11
CA ALA A 64 9.19 4.34 8.42
C ALA A 64 8.84 5.19 7.20
N ALA A 65 9.07 4.69 5.98
CA ALA A 65 8.73 5.35 4.73
C ALA A 65 7.25 5.72 4.62
N LEU A 66 6.35 4.86 5.11
CA LEU A 66 4.92 5.14 5.10
C LEU A 66 4.57 6.28 6.05
N ALA A 67 5.18 6.31 7.24
CA ALA A 67 4.97 7.39 8.20
C ALA A 67 5.45 8.74 7.63
N LEU A 68 6.63 8.77 7.02
CA LEU A 68 7.15 9.97 6.36
C LEU A 68 6.20 10.47 5.25
N ALA A 69 5.71 9.56 4.40
CA ALA A 69 4.80 9.93 3.31
C ALA A 69 3.44 10.43 3.83
N VAL A 70 2.92 9.87 4.91
CA VAL A 70 1.69 10.35 5.57
C VAL A 70 1.90 11.72 6.21
N SER A 71 3.02 11.92 6.92
CA SER A 71 3.38 13.23 7.47
C SER A 71 3.59 14.27 6.38
N THR A 72 4.16 13.88 5.23
CA THR A 72 4.27 14.74 4.03
C THR A 72 2.89 15.17 3.56
N MET A 73 1.94 14.23 3.42
CA MET A 73 0.57 14.54 3.02
C MET A 73 -0.13 15.48 3.99
N GLN A 74 0.03 15.28 5.30
CA GLN A 74 -0.51 16.18 6.33
C GLN A 74 0.13 17.56 6.23
N GLY A 75 1.45 17.64 6.09
CA GLY A 75 2.17 18.90 5.89
C GLY A 75 1.69 19.66 4.65
N CYS A 76 1.44 18.97 3.53
CA CYS A 76 0.85 19.58 2.34
C CYS A 76 -0.56 20.15 2.58
N GLN A 77 -1.37 19.49 3.42
CA GLN A 77 -2.70 20.00 3.77
C GLN A 77 -2.63 21.22 4.70
N LEU A 78 -1.65 21.24 5.60
CA LEU A 78 -1.47 22.31 6.58
C LEU A 78 -0.86 23.58 5.96
N LEU A 79 0.15 23.41 5.10
CA LEU A 79 0.91 24.53 4.53
C LEU A 79 0.35 25.01 3.20
N GLY A 80 -0.08 24.09 2.33
CA GLY A 80 -0.40 24.41 0.94
C GLY A 80 0.84 24.77 0.10
N MET A 81 0.60 25.18 -1.15
CA MET A 81 1.65 25.71 -2.03
C MET A 81 1.77 27.23 -1.84
N PRO A 82 2.99 27.81 -1.94
CA PRO A 82 4.25 27.14 -2.30
C PRO A 82 4.98 26.39 -1.17
N GLU A 83 4.62 26.59 0.10
CA GLU A 83 5.42 26.20 1.26
C GLU A 83 5.62 24.69 1.45
N CYS A 84 4.77 23.84 0.86
CA CYS A 84 4.88 22.38 0.96
C CYS A 84 5.71 21.71 -0.14
N ASP A 85 6.28 22.47 -1.09
CA ASP A 85 7.04 21.92 -2.22
C ASP A 85 8.25 21.07 -1.78
N VAL A 86 8.99 21.54 -0.78
CA VAL A 86 10.15 20.84 -0.21
C VAL A 86 9.72 19.55 0.48
N LEU A 87 8.53 19.48 1.08
CA LEU A 87 8.03 18.24 1.70
C LEU A 87 7.84 17.15 0.64
N LEU A 88 7.25 17.50 -0.50
CA LEU A 88 7.04 16.57 -1.61
C LEU A 88 8.37 16.11 -2.20
N ALA A 89 9.30 17.04 -2.43
CA ALA A 89 10.64 16.73 -2.93
C ALA A 89 11.43 15.83 -1.98
N GLN A 90 11.45 16.17 -0.69
CA GLN A 90 12.12 15.38 0.36
C GLN A 90 11.58 13.95 0.41
N CYS A 91 10.26 13.79 0.39
CA CYS A 91 9.62 12.49 0.41
C CYS A 91 9.96 11.66 -0.84
N ALA A 92 9.88 12.25 -2.04
CA ALA A 92 10.23 11.55 -3.29
C ALA A 92 11.68 11.04 -3.29
N ILE A 93 12.64 11.87 -2.86
CA ILE A 93 14.06 11.50 -2.76
C ILE A 93 14.25 10.39 -1.72
N TYR A 94 13.63 10.52 -0.55
CA TYR A 94 13.71 9.50 0.50
C TYR A 94 13.22 8.14 -0.01
N LEU A 95 12.03 8.10 -0.61
CA LEU A 95 11.45 6.86 -1.13
C LEU A 95 12.32 6.25 -2.25
N ALA A 96 12.91 7.08 -3.11
CA ALA A 96 13.82 6.60 -4.14
C ALA A 96 15.10 5.97 -3.55
N ARG A 97 15.61 6.47 -2.43
CA ARG A 97 16.81 5.94 -1.76
C ARG A 97 16.55 4.78 -0.80
N ALA A 98 15.32 4.64 -0.30
CA ALA A 98 14.94 3.60 0.65
C ALA A 98 15.14 2.18 0.08
N PRO A 99 15.41 1.16 0.92
CA PRO A 99 15.42 -0.23 0.45
C PRO A 99 14.03 -0.61 -0.09
N LYS A 100 13.99 -1.45 -1.13
CA LYS A 100 12.75 -1.77 -1.86
C LYS A 100 12.22 -3.14 -1.44
N SER A 101 10.93 -3.22 -1.13
CA SER A 101 10.19 -4.48 -1.01
C SER A 101 8.77 -4.31 -1.50
N ARG A 102 8.42 -5.14 -2.49
CA ARG A 102 7.05 -5.28 -3.01
C ARG A 102 6.36 -6.53 -2.46
N GLU A 103 6.86 -7.11 -1.37
CA GLU A 103 6.34 -8.35 -0.79
C GLU A 103 4.85 -8.22 -0.44
N ALA A 104 4.47 -7.15 0.28
CA ALA A 104 3.08 -6.91 0.68
C ALA A 104 2.14 -6.71 -0.53
N ASP A 105 2.56 -5.92 -1.52
CA ASP A 105 1.78 -5.69 -2.74
C ASP A 105 1.60 -6.99 -3.56
N SER A 106 2.68 -7.75 -3.71
CA SER A 106 2.68 -9.02 -4.44
C SER A 106 1.84 -10.09 -3.71
N ALA A 107 1.97 -10.19 -2.39
CA ALA A 107 1.18 -11.11 -1.57
C ALA A 107 -0.32 -10.77 -1.63
N LEU A 108 -0.67 -9.48 -1.56
CA LEU A 108 -2.04 -9.03 -1.72
C LEU A 108 -2.59 -9.36 -3.12
N ALA A 109 -1.81 -9.14 -4.17
CA ALA A 109 -2.19 -9.48 -5.54
C ALA A 109 -2.45 -10.99 -5.71
N LYS A 110 -1.57 -11.84 -5.16
CA LYS A 110 -1.77 -13.30 -5.14
C LYS A 110 -3.03 -13.68 -4.37
N ALA A 111 -3.24 -13.13 -3.18
CA ALA A 111 -4.41 -13.42 -2.36
C ALA A 111 -5.73 -13.03 -3.06
N LYS A 112 -5.79 -11.83 -3.66
CA LYS A 112 -6.95 -11.40 -4.46
C LYS A 112 -7.21 -12.36 -5.63
N ALA A 113 -6.18 -12.69 -6.40
CA ALA A 113 -6.31 -13.61 -7.53
C ALA A 113 -6.78 -15.01 -7.09
N THR A 114 -6.31 -15.53 -5.95
CA THR A 114 -6.78 -16.80 -5.39
C THR A 114 -8.25 -16.75 -5.02
N ILE A 115 -8.71 -15.66 -4.39
CA ILE A 115 -10.11 -15.46 -4.02
C ILE A 115 -11.00 -15.34 -5.26
N GLU A 116 -10.60 -14.53 -6.23
CA GLU A 116 -11.37 -14.27 -7.46
C GLU A 116 -11.50 -15.50 -8.36
N ARG A 117 -10.49 -16.37 -8.37
CA ARG A 117 -10.48 -17.60 -9.18
C ARG A 117 -11.16 -18.79 -8.49
N TRP A 118 -11.57 -18.64 -7.23
CA TRP A 118 -12.23 -19.70 -6.50
C TRP A 118 -13.56 -20.07 -7.15
N LYS A 119 -13.80 -21.37 -7.36
CA LYS A 119 -15.05 -21.86 -7.97
C LYS A 119 -16.01 -22.28 -6.87
N GLY A 120 -17.23 -21.72 -6.90
CA GLY A 120 -18.26 -21.98 -5.89
C GLY A 120 -18.15 -21.03 -4.68
N PRO A 121 -18.83 -21.34 -3.57
CA PRO A 121 -18.75 -20.53 -2.37
C PRO A 121 -17.33 -20.52 -1.80
N GLN A 122 -16.91 -19.38 -1.26
CA GLN A 122 -15.62 -19.26 -0.58
C GLN A 122 -15.53 -20.23 0.61
N PRO A 123 -14.34 -20.76 0.93
CA PRO A 123 -14.15 -21.59 2.12
C PRO A 123 -14.64 -20.89 3.37
N ALA A 124 -15.33 -21.63 4.23
CA ALA A 124 -15.88 -21.06 5.45
C ALA A 124 -14.76 -20.72 6.44
N VAL A 125 -15.01 -19.72 7.29
CA VAL A 125 -14.11 -19.43 8.42
C VAL A 125 -14.02 -20.68 9.32
N PRO A 126 -12.81 -21.18 9.64
CA PRO A 126 -12.62 -22.29 10.56
C PRO A 126 -13.36 -22.09 11.89
N MET A 127 -14.01 -23.14 12.41
CA MET A 127 -14.87 -23.05 13.61
C MET A 127 -14.17 -22.44 14.82
N HIS A 128 -12.90 -22.78 15.02
CA HIS A 128 -12.08 -22.27 16.11
C HIS A 128 -11.69 -20.78 15.98
N LEU A 129 -11.85 -20.17 14.79
CA LEU A 129 -11.66 -18.73 14.54
C LEU A 129 -12.98 -17.95 14.58
N ARG A 130 -14.13 -18.62 14.64
CA ARG A 130 -15.43 -17.94 14.66
C ARG A 130 -15.67 -17.25 15.99
N ASN A 131 -16.28 -16.07 15.94
CA ASN A 131 -16.74 -15.37 17.13
C ASN A 131 -17.85 -16.18 17.84
N ALA A 132 -17.77 -16.27 19.18
CA ALA A 132 -18.70 -17.07 20.00
C ALA A 132 -19.29 -16.24 21.17
N PRO A 133 -20.07 -15.18 20.90
CA PRO A 133 -20.58 -14.29 21.94
C PRO A 133 -21.68 -14.92 22.81
N THR A 134 -22.41 -15.91 22.30
CA THR A 134 -23.51 -16.57 23.04
C THR A 134 -23.09 -17.92 23.61
N ARG A 135 -23.78 -18.37 24.66
CA ARG A 135 -23.58 -19.71 25.23
C ARG A 135 -23.83 -20.83 24.21
N LEU A 136 -24.92 -20.72 23.45
CA LEU A 136 -25.25 -21.68 22.39
C LEU A 136 -24.13 -21.81 21.35
N MET A 137 -23.49 -20.71 20.94
CA MET A 137 -22.38 -20.76 19.98
C MET A 137 -21.16 -21.48 20.54
N LYS A 138 -20.83 -21.25 21.82
CA LYS A 138 -19.74 -21.96 22.51
C LYS A 138 -20.03 -23.46 22.62
N ASP A 139 -21.28 -23.80 22.94
CA ASP A 139 -21.74 -25.19 23.03
C ASP A 139 -21.66 -25.89 21.65
N LEU A 140 -21.89 -25.15 20.56
CA LEU A 140 -21.70 -25.61 19.17
C LEU A 140 -20.22 -25.62 18.71
N GLY A 141 -19.27 -25.33 19.59
CA GLY A 141 -17.83 -25.41 19.32
C GLY A 141 -17.23 -24.19 18.61
N TYR A 142 -17.94 -23.06 18.55
CA TYR A 142 -17.38 -21.82 17.99
C TYR A 142 -16.29 -21.30 18.91
N GLY A 143 -15.14 -20.90 18.35
CA GLY A 143 -14.03 -20.34 19.12
C GLY A 143 -13.31 -21.35 20.03
N LYS A 144 -13.62 -22.65 19.93
CA LYS A 144 -12.97 -23.68 20.74
C LYS A 144 -11.60 -24.02 20.15
N VAL A 145 -10.56 -23.81 20.93
CA VAL A 145 -9.16 -24.20 20.63
C VAL A 145 -8.70 -25.22 21.68
N GLU A 146 -7.89 -26.19 21.28
CA GLU A 146 -7.26 -27.13 22.23
C GLU A 146 -6.12 -26.43 22.97
N GLU A 147 -6.04 -26.58 24.30
CA GLU A 147 -4.96 -25.99 25.09
C GLU A 147 -3.61 -26.59 24.69
N GLY A 148 -2.68 -25.72 24.27
CA GLY A 148 -1.31 -26.10 23.90
C GLY A 148 -1.11 -26.58 22.46
N GLY A 149 -2.16 -26.61 21.62
CA GLY A 149 -2.06 -27.02 20.21
C GLY A 149 -1.73 -25.86 19.26
N THR A 150 -0.78 -26.06 18.34
CA THR A 150 -0.68 -25.22 17.13
C THR A 150 -1.82 -25.54 16.18
N TYR A 151 -2.68 -24.57 15.89
CA TYR A 151 -3.78 -24.73 14.94
C TYR A 151 -3.55 -23.90 13.66
N VAL A 152 -4.06 -24.40 12.53
CA VAL A 152 -3.95 -23.75 11.22
C VAL A 152 -5.10 -22.76 11.05
N CYS A 153 -4.78 -21.49 10.79
CA CYS A 153 -5.78 -20.44 10.60
C CYS A 153 -6.36 -20.37 9.18
N MET A 154 -5.68 -20.96 8.19
CA MET A 154 -6.20 -21.06 6.83
C MET A 154 -7.34 -22.09 6.78
N PRO A 155 -8.37 -21.87 5.94
CA PRO A 155 -9.36 -22.90 5.64
C PRO A 155 -8.68 -24.18 5.16
N THR A 156 -9.23 -25.34 5.50
CA THR A 156 -8.66 -26.65 5.13
C THR A 156 -8.51 -26.78 3.61
N GLU A 157 -9.45 -26.22 2.86
CA GLU A 157 -9.48 -26.18 1.39
C GLU A 157 -8.36 -25.30 0.80
N MET A 158 -7.76 -24.43 1.61
CA MET A 158 -6.59 -23.60 1.25
C MET A 158 -5.32 -24.04 1.97
N SER A 159 -5.29 -25.26 2.51
CA SER A 159 -4.10 -25.80 3.16
C SER A 159 -2.91 -25.82 2.18
N GLY A 160 -1.76 -25.32 2.65
CA GLY A 160 -0.52 -25.24 1.86
C GLY A 160 -0.41 -24.03 0.93
N VAL A 161 -1.46 -23.21 0.78
CA VAL A 161 -1.36 -21.94 0.04
C VAL A 161 -0.46 -20.95 0.79
N ARG A 162 0.51 -20.37 0.09
CA ARG A 162 1.38 -19.30 0.62
C ARG A 162 1.34 -18.06 -0.27
N PHE A 163 1.03 -16.91 0.32
CA PHE A 163 0.99 -15.62 -0.38
C PHE A 163 2.31 -14.86 -0.25
N LEU A 164 2.99 -15.03 0.89
CA LEU A 164 4.33 -14.54 1.17
C LEU A 164 5.35 -15.56 0.68
#